data_AF-A0A522QPD0-F1
#
_entry.id   AF-A0A522QPD0-F1
#
_cell.length_a   1.000
_cell.length_b   1.000
_cell.length_c   1.000
_cell.angle_alpha   90.00
_cell.angle_beta   90.00
_cell.angle_gamma   90.00
#
_symmetry.space_group_name_H-M   'P 1'
#
loop_
_entity.id
_entity.type
_entity.pdbx_description
1 polymer ?
#
loop_
_entity_poly.entity_id
_entity_poly.type
_entity_poly.pdbx_seq_one_letter_code
_entity_poly.pdbx_strand_id
1 'polypeptide(L)'
;MGASPRREGDTVPAADPAAPPAAPVRVPAGTSAVQALREAGAVLDGPSGAVVVRDDDGLLHDLSWTPDRDVEVEPVAAAEPDGLAVLRHSTAHVMAQAVQDLFPGTLLGIGPPIQDGFYYDFLPARPFTPEDLGAIEKRMGEIVKSGQQFSRRPVDDDRARAELAHERFKLELIGLKSNAADVAEGASMEVGAGGLTMYDNLDPASGKQVWTDLCRGPHLPTTRRIPAFKLMRTAAAYWRGSEKNPQLQRIYGTAWASREDLKAHLQWLEEAAKRDHRRLGTELDLFSFPDEIGSGLPVFHPKGGVIKRVMEDYVRQRHMEEGFEYVGTPHITKQHVFEMSGHLPYYADGMFPPMELEGANYYLKAMNCPMHNLIYRSRGRSYRELPLRLFEFGHVYRNEKSGVIHGLTRVRGFAQDDSHSYVTPEQAPAEIEHLLNFCLGLFRDFGMADYYLELSTRDDSHPDKFVGSDEDWAAATAVLQDVAVASGLDLVPDPGGAAYYGPKISVQCRDAIGRAWQMSTIQYDFNQPAGFGLEYQAADGSRRQPVMIHSAKFGSIERFIG
;
A
#
# COMPACT_ATOMS: atom_id res chain seq x y z
N MET A 1 45.68 -21.36 -5.46
CA MET A 1 45.18 -22.75 -5.31
C MET A 1 44.08 -22.70 -4.27
N GLY A 2 42.81 -23.03 -4.51
CA GLY A 2 42.10 -23.36 -5.74
C GLY A 2 40.82 -22.52 -5.82
N ALA A 3 40.49 -22.10 -7.03
CA ALA A 3 39.27 -21.38 -7.33
C ALA A 3 38.10 -22.38 -7.34
N SER A 4 37.05 -22.09 -6.56
CA SER A 4 35.78 -22.81 -6.62
C SER A 4 34.88 -22.12 -7.67
N PRO A 5 34.20 -22.87 -8.55
CA PRO A 5 33.48 -22.27 -9.67
C PRO A 5 32.20 -21.58 -9.18
N ARG A 6 31.98 -20.35 -9.66
CA ARG A 6 30.74 -19.60 -9.52
C ARG A 6 29.61 -20.44 -10.10
N ARG A 7 28.59 -20.76 -9.30
CA ARG A 7 27.30 -21.23 -9.84
C ARG A 7 26.62 -20.00 -10.44
N GLU A 8 26.35 -20.08 -11.74
CA GLU A 8 25.48 -19.13 -12.45
C GLU A 8 24.13 -19.09 -11.72
N GLY A 9 23.69 -17.86 -11.45
CA GLY A 9 22.51 -17.60 -10.65
C GLY A 9 21.23 -18.03 -11.36
N ASP A 10 20.35 -18.63 -10.57
CA ASP A 10 18.93 -18.70 -10.86
C ASP A 10 18.39 -17.26 -10.96
N THR A 11 18.25 -16.77 -12.19
CA THR A 11 17.48 -15.57 -12.48
C THR A 11 16.05 -15.82 -12.05
N VAL A 12 15.54 -15.02 -11.11
CA VAL A 12 14.10 -14.83 -10.90
C VAL A 12 13.50 -14.57 -12.28
N PRO A 13 12.43 -15.28 -12.70
CA PRO A 13 11.84 -15.03 -14.00
C PRO A 13 11.39 -13.57 -14.03
N ALA A 14 12.01 -12.78 -14.91
CA ALA A 14 11.43 -11.52 -15.31
C ALA A 14 10.00 -11.81 -15.76
N ALA A 15 9.06 -10.96 -15.36
CA ALA A 15 7.70 -11.02 -15.89
C ALA A 15 7.82 -11.11 -17.41
N ASP A 16 7.29 -12.18 -17.99
CA ASP A 16 7.26 -12.35 -19.45
C ASP A 16 6.65 -11.06 -20.02
N PRO A 17 7.27 -10.44 -21.05
CA PRO A 17 6.71 -9.26 -21.67
C PRO A 17 5.28 -9.59 -22.06
N ALA A 18 4.34 -8.79 -21.55
CA ALA A 18 2.91 -8.96 -21.81
C ALA A 18 2.71 -9.25 -23.30
N ALA A 19 1.99 -10.34 -23.59
CA ALA A 19 1.64 -10.68 -24.97
C ALA A 19 1.08 -9.40 -25.65
N PRO A 20 1.45 -9.13 -26.91
CA PRO A 20 0.99 -7.93 -27.59
C PRO A 20 -0.54 -7.84 -27.49
N PRO A 21 -1.11 -6.66 -27.18
CA PRO A 21 -2.55 -6.50 -27.00
C PRO A 21 -3.26 -7.03 -28.23
N ALA A 22 -4.28 -7.85 -28.01
CA ALA A 22 -5.04 -8.43 -29.10
C ALA A 22 -5.64 -7.30 -29.95
N ALA A 23 -5.68 -7.50 -31.28
CA ALA A 23 -6.24 -6.49 -32.17
C ALA A 23 -7.66 -6.11 -31.74
N PRO A 24 -8.03 -4.80 -31.74
CA PRO A 24 -9.38 -4.37 -31.42
C PRO A 24 -10.41 -5.10 -32.28
N VAL A 25 -11.53 -5.47 -31.67
CA VAL A 25 -12.64 -6.16 -32.31
C VAL A 25 -13.86 -5.26 -32.30
N ARG A 26 -14.43 -5.03 -33.48
CA ARG A 26 -15.69 -4.33 -33.61
C ARG A 26 -16.84 -5.20 -33.11
N VAL A 27 -17.60 -4.70 -32.14
CA VAL A 27 -18.86 -5.28 -31.66
C VAL A 27 -20.02 -4.47 -32.24
N PRO A 28 -20.78 -5.02 -33.21
CA PRO A 28 -21.95 -4.33 -33.76
C PRO A 28 -23.06 -4.16 -32.71
N ALA A 29 -23.83 -3.09 -32.83
CA ALA A 29 -25.01 -2.86 -32.01
C ALA A 29 -25.94 -4.10 -31.99
N GLY A 30 -26.37 -4.53 -30.80
CA GLY A 30 -27.25 -5.70 -30.66
C GLY A 30 -26.54 -7.06 -30.75
N THR A 31 -25.22 -7.11 -30.97
CA THR A 31 -24.41 -8.34 -30.95
C THR A 31 -23.66 -8.46 -29.63
N SER A 32 -23.71 -9.62 -28.98
CA SER A 32 -22.92 -9.82 -27.74
C SER A 32 -21.42 -9.81 -28.02
N ALA A 33 -20.62 -9.28 -27.09
CA ALA A 33 -19.16 -9.24 -27.20
C ALA A 33 -18.56 -10.63 -27.46
N VAL A 34 -19.06 -11.68 -26.80
CA VAL A 34 -18.62 -13.07 -27.02
C VAL A 34 -18.88 -13.54 -28.46
N GLN A 35 -19.96 -13.11 -29.09
CA GLN A 35 -20.27 -13.47 -30.47
C GLN A 35 -19.31 -12.77 -31.43
N ALA A 36 -19.12 -11.46 -31.28
CA ALA A 36 -18.19 -10.69 -32.11
C ALA A 36 -16.75 -11.22 -32.01
N LEU A 37 -16.29 -11.56 -30.81
CA LEU A 37 -14.98 -12.17 -30.58
C LEU A 37 -14.84 -13.53 -31.27
N ARG A 38 -15.87 -14.39 -31.23
CA ARG A 38 -15.84 -15.68 -31.94
C ARG A 38 -15.77 -15.50 -33.45
N GLU A 39 -16.54 -14.57 -33.99
CA GLU A 39 -16.54 -14.25 -35.43
C GLU A 39 -15.19 -13.68 -35.89
N ALA A 40 -14.53 -12.91 -35.02
CA ALA A 40 -13.17 -12.39 -35.24
C ALA A 40 -12.06 -13.44 -35.02
N GLY A 41 -12.38 -14.66 -34.57
CA GLY A 41 -11.39 -15.71 -34.31
C GLY A 41 -10.54 -15.48 -33.06
N ALA A 42 -11.02 -14.67 -32.11
CA ALA A 42 -10.31 -14.40 -30.86
C ALA A 42 -10.22 -15.66 -29.97
N VAL A 43 -9.13 -15.77 -29.22
CA VAL A 43 -8.96 -16.84 -28.24
C VAL A 43 -9.87 -16.55 -27.04
N LEU A 44 -10.76 -17.49 -26.72
CA LEU A 44 -11.66 -17.34 -25.57
C LEU A 44 -11.24 -18.20 -24.40
N ASP A 45 -10.59 -19.35 -24.61
CA ASP A 45 -10.32 -20.34 -23.57
C ASP A 45 -8.86 -20.34 -23.11
N GLY A 46 -8.63 -20.84 -21.90
CA GLY A 46 -7.30 -20.92 -21.29
C GLY A 46 -6.79 -19.57 -20.74
N PRO A 47 -5.52 -19.52 -20.30
CA PRO A 47 -4.95 -18.32 -19.68
C PRO A 47 -4.91 -17.09 -20.61
N SER A 48 -4.67 -17.31 -21.91
CA SER A 48 -4.70 -16.27 -22.95
C SER A 48 -6.11 -16.01 -23.50
N GLY A 49 -7.13 -16.68 -22.97
CA GLY A 49 -8.50 -16.56 -23.42
C GLY A 49 -9.18 -15.31 -22.85
N ALA A 50 -9.90 -14.58 -23.70
CA ALA A 50 -10.65 -13.42 -23.26
C ALA A 50 -11.71 -13.82 -22.22
N VAL A 51 -11.76 -13.06 -21.13
CA VAL A 51 -12.74 -13.23 -20.04
C VAL A 51 -13.69 -12.05 -19.90
N VAL A 52 -13.29 -10.88 -20.38
CA VAL A 52 -14.08 -9.64 -20.51
C VAL A 52 -13.59 -8.88 -21.75
N VAL A 53 -14.28 -7.80 -22.08
CA VAL A 53 -13.81 -6.83 -23.09
C VAL A 53 -13.65 -5.44 -22.48
N ARG A 54 -12.69 -4.66 -22.96
CA ARG A 54 -12.47 -3.27 -22.58
C ARG A 54 -12.92 -2.35 -23.72
N ASP A 55 -13.73 -1.34 -23.43
CA ASP A 55 -14.13 -0.32 -24.42
C ASP A 55 -13.08 0.80 -24.59
N ASP A 56 -13.39 1.77 -25.44
CA ASP A 56 -12.55 2.94 -25.75
C ASP A 56 -12.35 3.90 -24.57
N ASP A 57 -13.28 3.90 -23.61
CA ASP A 57 -13.19 4.65 -22.36
C ASP A 57 -12.41 3.88 -21.27
N GLY A 58 -11.95 2.65 -21.57
CA GLY A 58 -11.21 1.80 -20.65
C GLY A 58 -12.09 1.01 -19.67
N LEU A 59 -13.41 0.99 -19.86
CA LEU A 59 -14.35 0.27 -19.01
C LEU A 59 -14.43 -1.20 -19.40
N LEU A 60 -14.42 -2.07 -18.38
CA LEU A 60 -14.56 -3.51 -18.58
C LEU A 60 -16.03 -3.93 -18.63
N HIS A 61 -16.38 -4.75 -19.61
CA HIS A 61 -17.72 -5.29 -19.81
C HIS A 61 -17.70 -6.83 -19.86
N ASP A 62 -18.76 -7.45 -19.35
CA ASP A 62 -18.97 -8.90 -19.46
C ASP A 62 -18.92 -9.36 -20.92
N LEU A 63 -18.50 -10.59 -21.19
CA LEU A 63 -18.59 -11.14 -22.54
C LEU A 63 -20.04 -11.29 -23.05
N SER A 64 -21.03 -11.31 -22.16
CA SER A 64 -22.46 -11.28 -22.52
C SER A 64 -22.99 -9.87 -22.79
N TRP A 65 -22.17 -8.83 -22.64
CA TRP A 65 -22.57 -7.45 -22.91
C TRP A 65 -22.91 -7.28 -24.39
N THR A 66 -24.02 -6.59 -24.62
CA THR A 66 -24.53 -6.25 -25.95
C THR A 66 -24.64 -4.73 -26.01
N PRO A 67 -23.80 -4.03 -26.77
CA PRO A 67 -23.86 -2.58 -26.86
C PRO A 67 -25.04 -2.11 -27.71
N ASP A 68 -25.56 -0.92 -27.39
CA ASP A 68 -26.65 -0.27 -28.14
C ASP A 68 -26.17 0.43 -29.42
N ARG A 69 -24.85 0.57 -29.57
CA ARG A 69 -24.17 1.15 -30.74
C ARG A 69 -22.98 0.27 -31.12
N ASP A 70 -22.43 0.47 -32.30
CA ASP A 70 -21.17 -0.16 -32.66
C ASP A 70 -20.04 0.38 -31.78
N VAL A 71 -19.24 -0.52 -31.19
CA VAL A 71 -18.12 -0.19 -30.31
C VAL A 71 -16.92 -1.03 -30.71
N GLU A 72 -15.72 -0.44 -30.69
CA GLU A 72 -14.47 -1.19 -30.79
C GLU A 72 -14.05 -1.60 -29.39
N VAL A 73 -13.72 -2.88 -29.19
CA VAL A 73 -13.32 -3.39 -27.89
C VAL A 73 -12.03 -4.18 -27.95
N GLU A 74 -11.26 -4.13 -26.87
CA GLU A 74 -10.09 -4.96 -26.67
C GLU A 74 -10.48 -6.23 -25.87
N PRO A 75 -10.16 -7.44 -26.36
CA PRO A 75 -10.31 -8.65 -25.56
C PRO A 75 -9.27 -8.66 -24.43
N VAL A 76 -9.72 -8.84 -23.19
CA VAL A 76 -8.84 -8.90 -22.01
C VAL A 76 -8.66 -10.36 -21.60
N ALA A 77 -7.43 -10.88 -21.65
CA ALA A 77 -7.14 -12.26 -21.32
C ALA A 77 -7.19 -12.55 -19.81
N ALA A 78 -7.49 -13.79 -19.42
CA ALA A 78 -7.58 -14.20 -18.02
C ALA A 78 -6.28 -13.98 -17.21
N ALA A 79 -5.13 -14.05 -17.86
CA ALA A 79 -3.82 -13.88 -17.24
C ALA A 79 -3.36 -12.41 -17.13
N GLU A 80 -4.04 -11.47 -17.78
CA GLU A 80 -3.75 -10.04 -17.66
C GLU A 80 -4.20 -9.47 -16.30
N PRO A 81 -3.64 -8.34 -15.83
CA PRO A 81 -4.02 -7.75 -14.54
C PRO A 81 -5.54 -7.57 -14.36
N ASP A 82 -6.21 -7.00 -15.36
CA ASP A 82 -7.67 -6.80 -15.34
C ASP A 82 -8.43 -8.13 -15.40
N GLY A 83 -7.96 -9.08 -16.21
CA GLY A 83 -8.55 -10.42 -16.27
C GLY A 83 -8.44 -11.18 -14.95
N LEU A 84 -7.29 -11.08 -14.27
CA LEU A 84 -7.08 -11.64 -12.93
C LEU A 84 -7.99 -10.98 -11.90
N ALA A 85 -8.21 -9.66 -11.97
CA ALA A 85 -9.14 -8.97 -11.09
C ALA A 85 -10.56 -9.51 -11.25
N VAL A 86 -11.05 -9.69 -12.49
CA VAL A 86 -12.37 -10.26 -12.78
C VAL A 86 -12.47 -11.73 -12.34
N LEU A 87 -11.42 -12.51 -12.56
CA LEU A 87 -11.33 -13.90 -12.12
C LEU A 87 -11.43 -14.02 -10.59
N ARG A 88 -10.68 -13.19 -9.87
CA ARG A 88 -10.67 -13.13 -8.40
C ARG A 88 -12.02 -12.68 -7.86
N HIS A 89 -12.62 -11.66 -8.46
CA HIS A 89 -13.96 -11.19 -8.12
C HIS A 89 -15.03 -12.28 -8.31
N SER A 90 -15.00 -12.99 -9.44
CA SER A 90 -15.90 -14.12 -9.70
C SER A 90 -15.70 -15.28 -8.72
N THR A 91 -14.45 -15.50 -8.30
CA THR A 91 -14.14 -16.52 -7.28
C THR A 91 -14.64 -16.10 -5.89
N ALA A 92 -14.62 -14.80 -5.57
CA ALA A 92 -15.21 -14.26 -4.34
C ALA A 92 -16.72 -14.53 -4.27
N HIS A 93 -17.46 -14.36 -5.37
CA HIS A 93 -18.89 -14.71 -5.44
C HIS A 93 -19.15 -16.21 -5.24
N VAL A 94 -18.33 -17.07 -5.84
CA VAL A 94 -18.41 -18.52 -5.61
C VAL A 94 -18.14 -18.87 -4.14
N MET A 95 -17.22 -18.16 -3.47
CA MET A 95 -16.99 -18.30 -2.03
C MET A 95 -18.20 -17.85 -1.22
N ALA A 96 -18.81 -16.71 -1.54
CA ALA A 96 -19.98 -16.21 -0.85
C ALA A 96 -21.17 -17.17 -0.94
N GLN A 97 -21.45 -17.69 -2.14
CA GLN A 97 -22.45 -18.75 -2.35
C GLN A 97 -22.12 -20.00 -1.52
N ALA A 98 -20.87 -20.48 -1.56
CA ALA A 98 -20.45 -21.66 -0.81
C ALA A 98 -20.63 -21.49 0.71
N VAL A 99 -20.35 -20.28 1.23
CA VAL A 99 -20.57 -19.96 2.64
C VAL A 99 -22.05 -19.99 2.98
N GLN A 100 -22.93 -19.35 2.19
CA GLN A 100 -24.36 -19.34 2.48
C GLN A 100 -25.02 -20.72 2.33
N ASP A 101 -24.53 -21.56 1.41
CA ASP A 101 -24.97 -22.95 1.26
C ASP A 101 -24.66 -23.78 2.53
N LEU A 102 -23.47 -23.61 3.11
CA LEU A 102 -23.00 -24.39 4.26
C LEU A 102 -23.44 -23.80 5.61
N PHE A 103 -23.59 -22.47 5.67
CA PHE A 103 -23.92 -21.71 6.87
C PHE A 103 -25.13 -20.79 6.59
N PRO A 104 -26.35 -21.36 6.45
CA PRO A 104 -27.54 -20.58 6.16
C PRO A 104 -27.79 -19.47 7.18
N GLY A 105 -28.17 -18.29 6.70
CA GLY A 105 -28.38 -17.10 7.52
C GLY A 105 -27.13 -16.24 7.76
N THR A 106 -25.98 -16.62 7.20
CA THR A 106 -24.79 -15.76 7.17
C THR A 106 -25.04 -14.55 6.27
N LEU A 107 -24.83 -13.34 6.81
CA LEU A 107 -25.00 -12.09 6.05
C LEU A 107 -23.73 -11.73 5.30
N LEU A 108 -23.90 -11.21 4.08
CA LEU A 108 -22.82 -10.81 3.18
C LEU A 108 -22.44 -9.35 3.39
N GLY A 109 -21.14 -9.09 3.51
CA GLY A 109 -20.53 -7.77 3.49
C GLY A 109 -20.04 -7.38 2.09
N ILE A 110 -18.76 -7.02 1.99
CA ILE A 110 -18.09 -6.60 0.75
C ILE A 110 -17.05 -7.67 0.36
N GLY A 111 -16.94 -7.97 -0.93
CA GLY A 111 -15.98 -8.96 -1.44
C GLY A 111 -15.17 -8.55 -2.66
N PRO A 112 -14.20 -7.63 -2.53
CA PRO A 112 -13.46 -7.11 -3.67
C PRO A 112 -12.28 -8.04 -4.05
N PRO A 113 -11.84 -8.01 -5.32
CA PRO A 113 -10.52 -8.48 -5.66
C PRO A 113 -9.46 -7.59 -5.01
N ILE A 114 -8.33 -8.18 -4.66
CA ILE A 114 -7.14 -7.49 -4.15
C ILE A 114 -5.91 -7.93 -4.95
N GLN A 115 -4.78 -7.27 -4.71
CA GLN A 115 -3.50 -7.76 -5.21
C GLN A 115 -3.29 -9.22 -4.77
N ASP A 116 -2.97 -10.07 -5.74
CA ASP A 116 -2.74 -11.51 -5.58
C ASP A 116 -3.89 -12.34 -4.99
N GLY A 117 -5.11 -11.80 -4.89
CA GLY A 117 -6.25 -12.58 -4.41
C GLY A 117 -7.57 -11.83 -4.29
N PHE A 118 -8.39 -12.25 -3.34
CA PHE A 118 -9.67 -11.64 -3.01
C PHE A 118 -9.97 -11.87 -1.52
N TYR A 119 -10.94 -11.13 -1.00
CA TYR A 119 -11.56 -11.49 0.27
C TYR A 119 -13.07 -11.35 0.17
N TYR A 120 -13.78 -11.85 1.17
CA TYR A 120 -15.19 -11.52 1.39
C TYR A 120 -15.46 -11.44 2.89
N ASP A 121 -16.20 -10.41 3.30
CA ASP A 121 -16.62 -10.21 4.69
C ASP A 121 -17.97 -10.84 4.97
N PHE A 122 -18.08 -11.55 6.09
CA PHE A 122 -19.28 -12.26 6.51
C PHE A 122 -19.66 -11.91 7.94
N LEU A 123 -20.96 -11.90 8.24
CA LEU A 123 -21.46 -12.02 9.61
C LEU A 123 -22.05 -13.41 9.83
N PRO A 124 -21.23 -14.39 10.26
CA PRO A 124 -21.73 -15.73 10.56
C PRO A 124 -22.31 -15.81 11.98
N ALA A 125 -23.12 -16.83 12.25
CA ALA A 125 -23.65 -17.09 13.59
C ALA A 125 -22.57 -17.46 14.62
N ARG A 126 -21.48 -18.08 14.16
CA ARG A 126 -20.26 -18.36 14.94
C ARG A 126 -19.04 -18.09 14.06
N PRO A 127 -17.87 -17.77 14.64
CA PRO A 127 -16.65 -17.68 13.87
C PRO A 127 -16.33 -18.98 13.12
N PHE A 128 -15.91 -18.86 11.85
CA PHE A 128 -15.35 -19.92 11.04
C PHE A 128 -14.05 -20.45 11.65
N THR A 129 -13.89 -21.76 11.64
CA THR A 129 -12.67 -22.48 12.04
C THR A 129 -11.83 -22.88 10.82
N PRO A 130 -10.59 -23.32 11.01
CA PRO A 130 -9.78 -23.88 9.92
C PRO A 130 -10.46 -25.06 9.18
N GLU A 131 -11.25 -25.88 9.89
CA GLU A 131 -12.01 -26.97 9.29
C GLU A 131 -13.15 -26.45 8.40
N ASP A 132 -13.81 -25.36 8.81
CA ASP A 132 -14.85 -24.71 8.00
C ASP A 132 -14.26 -24.21 6.67
N LEU A 133 -13.05 -23.64 6.68
CA LEU A 133 -12.36 -23.23 5.45
C LEU A 133 -12.17 -24.41 4.48
N GLY A 134 -11.79 -25.58 4.98
CA GLY A 134 -11.68 -26.80 4.16
C GLY A 134 -13.02 -27.23 3.56
N ALA A 135 -14.12 -27.11 4.32
CA ALA A 135 -15.46 -27.40 3.85
C ALA A 135 -15.94 -26.39 2.79
N ILE A 136 -15.70 -25.09 3.01
CA ILE A 136 -16.04 -24.01 2.08
C ILE A 136 -15.28 -24.20 0.77
N GLU A 137 -13.96 -24.42 0.81
CA GLU A 137 -13.15 -24.64 -0.39
C GLU A 137 -13.64 -25.85 -1.20
N LYS A 138 -14.03 -26.93 -0.52
CA LYS A 138 -14.64 -28.09 -1.17
C LYS A 138 -15.96 -27.72 -1.86
N ARG A 139 -16.84 -26.98 -1.18
CA ARG A 139 -18.13 -26.54 -1.74
C ARG A 139 -17.97 -25.60 -2.92
N MET A 140 -17.01 -24.66 -2.87
CA MET A 140 -16.61 -23.83 -4.01
C MET A 140 -16.22 -24.70 -5.20
N GLY A 141 -15.44 -25.76 -4.98
CA GLY A 141 -15.05 -26.71 -6.03
C GLY A 141 -16.24 -27.44 -6.66
N GLU A 142 -17.30 -27.71 -5.91
CA GLU A 142 -18.55 -28.27 -6.44
C GLU A 142 -19.31 -27.26 -7.31
N ILE A 143 -19.40 -25.99 -6.88
CA ILE A 143 -20.02 -24.88 -7.63
C ILE A 143 -19.27 -24.60 -8.95
N VAL A 144 -17.93 -24.62 -8.92
CA VAL A 144 -17.11 -24.50 -10.12
C VAL A 144 -17.38 -25.66 -11.09
N LYS A 145 -17.45 -26.90 -10.58
CA LYS A 145 -17.73 -28.08 -11.41
C LYS A 145 -19.14 -28.07 -12.01
N SER A 146 -20.13 -27.49 -11.31
CA SER A 146 -21.49 -27.38 -11.83
C SER A 146 -21.59 -26.41 -13.03
N GLY A 147 -20.64 -25.49 -13.20
CA GLY A 147 -20.61 -24.59 -14.35
C GLY A 147 -21.80 -23.63 -14.41
N GLN A 148 -22.18 -23.05 -13.27
CA GLN A 148 -23.24 -22.07 -13.17
C GLN A 148 -22.91 -20.85 -14.05
N GLN A 149 -23.92 -20.30 -14.73
CA GLN A 149 -23.76 -19.12 -15.57
C GLN A 149 -23.90 -17.87 -14.70
N PHE A 150 -22.96 -16.93 -14.82
CA PHE A 150 -23.12 -15.61 -14.22
C PHE A 150 -24.02 -14.78 -15.13
N SER A 151 -25.10 -14.24 -14.59
CA SER A 151 -26.08 -13.45 -15.32
C SER A 151 -26.27 -12.08 -14.67
N ARG A 152 -25.79 -11.04 -15.34
CA ARG A 152 -25.97 -9.66 -14.93
C ARG A 152 -27.37 -9.17 -15.26
N ARG A 153 -28.05 -8.54 -14.30
CA ARG A 153 -29.31 -7.82 -14.55
C ARG A 153 -29.33 -6.44 -13.89
N PRO A 154 -29.84 -5.41 -14.59
CA PRO A 154 -30.14 -4.13 -13.97
C PRO A 154 -31.32 -4.27 -13.00
N VAL A 155 -31.25 -3.53 -11.90
CA VAL A 155 -32.30 -3.48 -10.89
C VAL A 155 -32.46 -2.04 -10.39
N ASP A 156 -33.69 -1.61 -10.14
CA ASP A 156 -33.93 -0.34 -9.47
C ASP A 156 -33.74 -0.46 -7.95
N ASP A 157 -33.58 0.68 -7.28
CA ASP A 157 -33.26 0.74 -5.85
C ASP A 157 -34.36 0.09 -4.97
N ASP A 158 -35.64 0.24 -5.31
CA ASP A 158 -36.75 -0.31 -4.52
C ASP A 158 -36.84 -1.83 -4.64
N ARG A 159 -36.70 -2.35 -5.87
CA ARG A 159 -36.64 -3.78 -6.13
C ARG A 159 -35.41 -4.41 -5.50
N ALA A 160 -34.26 -3.74 -5.56
CA ALA A 160 -33.04 -4.23 -4.91
C ALA A 160 -33.19 -4.34 -3.40
N ARG A 161 -33.82 -3.34 -2.76
CA ARG A 161 -34.14 -3.37 -1.33
C ARG A 161 -35.11 -4.49 -0.97
N ALA A 162 -36.10 -4.76 -1.83
CA ALA A 162 -37.05 -5.84 -1.60
C ALA A 162 -36.37 -7.22 -1.70
N GLU A 163 -35.57 -7.45 -2.74
CA GLU A 163 -34.87 -8.74 -2.95
C GLU A 163 -33.80 -9.00 -1.88
N LEU A 164 -33.09 -7.96 -1.45
CA LEU A 164 -32.02 -8.04 -0.44
C LEU A 164 -32.48 -7.68 0.98
N ALA A 165 -33.79 -7.74 1.26
CA ALA A 165 -34.33 -7.39 2.57
C ALA A 165 -33.73 -8.21 3.74
N HIS A 166 -33.20 -9.39 3.43
CA HIS A 166 -32.53 -10.29 4.35
C HIS A 166 -31.02 -9.98 4.53
N GLU A 167 -30.42 -9.20 3.64
CA GLU A 167 -29.00 -8.83 3.63
C GLU A 167 -28.79 -7.42 4.18
N ARG A 168 -28.73 -7.29 5.50
CA ARG A 168 -28.62 -6.00 6.22
C ARG A 168 -27.56 -5.07 5.63
N PHE A 169 -26.36 -5.58 5.36
CA PHE A 169 -25.24 -4.77 4.91
C PHE A 169 -25.40 -4.31 3.45
N LYS A 170 -25.98 -5.15 2.59
CA LYS A 170 -26.27 -4.78 1.20
C LYS A 170 -27.34 -3.70 1.11
N LEU A 171 -28.36 -3.73 1.99
CA LEU A 171 -29.34 -2.63 2.10
C LEU A 171 -28.68 -1.29 2.45
N GLU A 172 -27.69 -1.33 3.35
CA GLU A 172 -26.95 -0.14 3.75
C GLU A 172 -26.14 0.43 2.59
N LEU A 173 -25.49 -0.43 1.79
CA LEU A 173 -24.78 -0.03 0.57
C LEU A 173 -25.71 0.62 -0.47
N ILE A 174 -26.92 0.08 -0.66
CA ILE A 174 -27.93 0.68 -1.55
C ILE A 174 -28.31 2.09 -1.06
N GLY A 175 -28.46 2.29 0.25
CA GLY A 175 -28.75 3.60 0.83
C GLY A 175 -27.62 4.63 0.67
N LEU A 176 -26.36 4.18 0.68
CA LEU A 176 -25.18 5.04 0.58
C LEU A 176 -24.91 5.56 -0.84
N LYS A 177 -25.37 4.86 -1.88
CA LYS A 177 -25.28 5.33 -3.28
C LYS A 177 -25.88 6.73 -3.48
N SER A 178 -26.84 7.13 -2.65
CA SER A 178 -27.47 8.46 -2.70
C SER A 178 -26.58 9.60 -2.16
N ASN A 179 -25.49 9.29 -1.44
CA ASN A 179 -24.56 10.25 -0.82
C ASN A 179 -23.10 9.86 -1.12
N ALA A 180 -22.52 10.40 -2.19
CA ALA A 180 -21.22 10.02 -2.74
C ALA A 180 -19.98 10.27 -1.83
N ALA A 181 -20.15 10.85 -0.64
CA ALA A 181 -19.04 11.26 0.23
C ALA A 181 -18.49 10.15 1.16
N ASP A 182 -19.12 8.97 1.20
CA ASP A 182 -18.97 8.02 2.31
C ASP A 182 -18.67 6.56 1.89
N VAL A 183 -18.15 6.37 0.67
CA VAL A 183 -17.91 5.04 0.07
C VAL A 183 -16.74 4.35 0.80
N ALA A 184 -17.05 3.25 1.49
CA ALA A 184 -16.06 2.42 2.17
C ALA A 184 -15.09 1.75 1.18
N GLU A 185 -13.88 1.47 1.62
CA GLU A 185 -12.85 0.76 0.84
C GLU A 185 -13.40 -0.58 0.30
N GLY A 186 -13.38 -0.75 -1.04
CA GLY A 186 -13.90 -1.94 -1.73
C GLY A 186 -15.39 -1.91 -2.10
N ALA A 187 -16.19 -0.98 -1.57
CA ALA A 187 -17.64 -0.90 -1.86
C ALA A 187 -17.97 -0.48 -3.30
N SER A 188 -16.98 0.05 -4.05
CA SER A 188 -17.13 0.45 -5.45
C SER A 188 -17.45 -0.71 -6.41
N MET A 189 -17.15 -1.94 -6.01
CA MET A 189 -17.53 -3.17 -6.72
C MET A 189 -19.01 -3.53 -6.53
N GLU A 190 -19.61 -3.05 -5.44
CA GLU A 190 -20.99 -3.37 -5.03
C GLU A 190 -21.98 -2.32 -5.54
N VAL A 191 -21.64 -1.03 -5.38
CA VAL A 191 -22.50 0.12 -5.71
C VAL A 191 -21.69 1.29 -6.33
N GLY A 192 -22.31 2.06 -7.22
CA GLY A 192 -21.68 3.20 -7.89
C GLY A 192 -22.68 4.10 -8.63
N ALA A 193 -22.18 5.16 -9.29
CA ALA A 193 -23.01 6.18 -9.95
C ALA A 193 -23.84 5.66 -11.15
N GLY A 194 -23.50 4.49 -11.71
CA GLY A 194 -24.07 3.94 -12.95
C GLY A 194 -25.28 3.01 -12.82
N GLY A 195 -26.13 3.17 -11.79
CA GLY A 195 -27.27 2.26 -11.53
C GLY A 195 -26.87 1.01 -10.72
N LEU A 196 -27.86 0.28 -10.18
CA LEU A 196 -27.63 -0.98 -9.45
C LEU A 196 -27.76 -2.16 -10.40
N THR A 197 -26.90 -3.15 -10.19
CA THR A 197 -27.00 -4.44 -10.85
C THR A 197 -26.91 -5.58 -9.85
N MET A 198 -27.54 -6.69 -10.19
CA MET A 198 -27.37 -7.96 -9.49
C MET A 198 -26.74 -8.97 -10.42
N TYR A 199 -25.95 -9.87 -9.85
CA TYR A 199 -25.42 -11.04 -10.52
C TYR A 199 -26.09 -12.28 -9.97
N ASP A 200 -26.84 -12.95 -10.84
CA ASP A 200 -27.43 -14.24 -10.54
C ASP A 200 -26.50 -15.36 -11.01
N ASN A 201 -26.29 -16.36 -10.15
CA ASN A 201 -25.70 -17.63 -10.57
C ASN A 201 -26.85 -18.54 -11.02
N LEU A 202 -26.92 -18.81 -12.32
CA LEU A 202 -27.96 -19.62 -12.93
C LEU A 202 -27.49 -21.07 -13.09
N ASP A 203 -28.36 -22.01 -12.77
CA ASP A 203 -28.16 -23.42 -13.06
C ASP A 203 -28.12 -23.63 -14.59
N PRO A 204 -27.07 -24.25 -15.15
CA PRO A 204 -26.88 -24.30 -16.60
C PRO A 204 -27.88 -25.21 -17.33
N ALA A 205 -28.52 -26.15 -16.63
CA ALA A 205 -29.48 -27.06 -17.22
C ALA A 205 -30.91 -26.48 -17.24
N SER A 206 -31.31 -25.82 -16.15
CA SER A 206 -32.67 -25.32 -15.94
C SER A 206 -32.83 -23.82 -16.15
N GLY A 207 -31.74 -23.05 -16.15
CA GLY A 207 -31.75 -21.59 -16.18
C GLY A 207 -32.28 -20.94 -14.91
N LYS A 208 -32.50 -21.72 -13.84
CA LYS A 208 -33.02 -21.19 -12.57
C LYS A 208 -31.92 -20.49 -11.79
N GLN A 209 -32.27 -19.38 -11.15
CA GLN A 209 -31.41 -18.70 -10.19
C GLN A 209 -31.17 -19.59 -8.97
N VAL A 210 -29.90 -19.90 -8.72
CA VAL A 210 -29.42 -20.69 -7.58
C VAL A 210 -28.97 -19.76 -6.45
N TRP A 211 -28.35 -18.64 -6.80
CA TRP A 211 -27.82 -17.66 -5.87
C TRP A 211 -27.79 -16.28 -6.55
N THR A 212 -27.78 -15.20 -5.76
CA THR A 212 -27.72 -13.83 -6.27
C THR A 212 -26.98 -12.93 -5.31
N ASP A 213 -26.34 -11.89 -5.85
CA ASP A 213 -25.66 -10.87 -5.05
C ASP A 213 -25.72 -9.49 -5.72
N LEU A 214 -25.66 -8.45 -4.89
CA LEU A 214 -25.53 -7.07 -5.35
C LEU A 214 -24.12 -6.87 -5.85
N CYS A 215 -23.93 -6.55 -7.12
CA CYS A 215 -22.59 -6.39 -7.66
C CYS A 215 -22.64 -5.67 -9.00
N ARG A 216 -21.67 -4.78 -9.26
CA ARG A 216 -21.53 -4.06 -10.53
C ARG A 216 -20.93 -4.91 -11.64
N GLY A 217 -20.10 -5.88 -11.27
CA GLY A 217 -19.30 -6.69 -12.17
C GLY A 217 -18.07 -5.95 -12.70
N PRO A 218 -17.46 -6.44 -13.80
CA PRO A 218 -17.87 -7.64 -14.55
C PRO A 218 -17.51 -8.96 -13.85
N HIS A 219 -18.02 -10.06 -14.40
CA HIS A 219 -17.76 -11.44 -13.99
C HIS A 219 -17.35 -12.33 -15.15
N LEU A 220 -16.73 -13.48 -14.84
CA LEU A 220 -16.51 -14.55 -15.80
C LEU A 220 -17.85 -15.04 -16.37
N PRO A 221 -17.90 -15.61 -17.59
CA PRO A 221 -19.15 -16.13 -18.16
C PRO A 221 -19.79 -17.26 -17.36
N THR A 222 -18.97 -18.15 -16.78
CA THR A 222 -19.45 -19.29 -15.98
C THR A 222 -18.46 -19.59 -14.85
N THR A 223 -18.94 -20.25 -13.79
CA THR A 223 -18.08 -20.70 -12.68
C THR A 223 -17.03 -21.72 -13.13
N ARG A 224 -17.28 -22.46 -14.21
CA ARG A 224 -16.33 -23.43 -14.79
C ARG A 224 -15.07 -22.77 -15.36
N ARG A 225 -15.11 -21.47 -15.64
CA ARG A 225 -13.96 -20.69 -16.11
C ARG A 225 -13.01 -20.26 -14.99
N ILE A 226 -13.23 -20.68 -13.75
CA ILE A 226 -12.30 -20.50 -12.64
C ILE A 226 -11.31 -21.70 -12.63
N PRO A 227 -10.06 -21.53 -13.09
CA PRO A 227 -9.15 -22.66 -13.33
C PRO A 227 -8.54 -23.22 -12.03
N ALA A 228 -8.12 -22.31 -11.14
CA ALA A 228 -7.44 -22.65 -9.91
C ALA A 228 -7.68 -21.58 -8.84
N PHE A 229 -7.99 -22.01 -7.61
CA PHE A 229 -8.14 -21.13 -6.45
C PHE A 229 -7.71 -21.85 -5.17
N LYS A 230 -7.44 -21.07 -4.11
CA LYS A 230 -7.11 -21.55 -2.77
C LYS A 230 -7.63 -20.59 -1.70
N LEU A 231 -8.28 -21.09 -0.66
CA LEU A 231 -8.58 -20.31 0.55
C LEU A 231 -7.34 -20.26 1.45
N MET A 232 -7.06 -19.07 1.98
CA MET A 232 -5.80 -18.76 2.65
C MET A 232 -5.94 -18.70 4.17
N ARG A 233 -6.70 -17.72 4.67
CA ARG A 233 -6.86 -17.46 6.11
C ARG A 233 -8.16 -16.74 6.41
N THR A 234 -8.59 -16.80 7.66
CA THR A 234 -9.62 -15.90 8.20
C THR A 234 -8.99 -14.75 8.98
N ALA A 235 -9.64 -13.59 8.98
CA ALA A 235 -9.30 -12.46 9.85
C ALA A 235 -10.58 -11.83 10.42
N ALA A 236 -10.45 -11.10 11.53
CA ALA A 236 -11.50 -10.19 11.97
C ALA A 236 -11.44 -8.91 11.14
N ALA A 237 -12.60 -8.39 10.74
CA ALA A 237 -12.73 -7.10 10.08
C ALA A 237 -13.84 -6.31 10.77
N TYR A 238 -13.85 -4.99 10.58
CA TYR A 238 -14.95 -4.15 11.03
C TYR A 238 -15.68 -3.60 9.82
N TRP A 239 -17.00 -3.59 9.88
CA TRP A 239 -17.82 -3.04 8.79
C TRP A 239 -17.43 -1.57 8.52
N ARG A 240 -17.21 -1.21 7.25
CA ARG A 240 -16.69 0.09 6.81
C ARG A 240 -15.38 0.53 7.49
N GLY A 241 -14.57 -0.41 7.97
CA GLY A 241 -13.26 -0.13 8.59
C GLY A 241 -13.31 0.57 9.95
N SER A 242 -14.48 0.66 10.59
CA SER A 242 -14.65 1.36 11.87
C SER A 242 -14.92 0.41 13.02
N GLU A 243 -14.10 0.45 14.06
CA GLU A 243 -14.24 -0.36 15.29
C GLU A 243 -15.58 -0.14 16.03
N LYS A 244 -16.31 0.93 15.71
CA LYS A 244 -17.64 1.23 16.25
C LYS A 244 -18.75 0.40 15.58
N ASN A 245 -18.46 -0.21 14.44
CA ASN A 245 -19.41 -0.98 13.66
C ASN A 245 -19.31 -2.48 14.01
N PRO A 246 -20.30 -3.31 13.60
CA PRO A 246 -20.24 -4.75 13.83
C PRO A 246 -18.94 -5.37 13.33
N GLN A 247 -18.37 -6.25 14.15
CA GLN A 247 -17.24 -7.08 13.75
C GLN A 247 -17.72 -8.16 12.79
N LEU A 248 -17.06 -8.25 11.64
CA LEU A 248 -17.26 -9.26 10.61
C LEU A 248 -16.08 -10.22 10.60
N GLN A 249 -16.28 -11.37 9.96
CA GLN A 249 -15.21 -12.31 9.68
C GLN A 249 -14.88 -12.29 8.19
N ARG A 250 -13.63 -11.96 7.89
CA ARG A 250 -13.09 -11.91 6.54
C ARG A 250 -12.47 -13.26 6.19
N ILE A 251 -12.84 -13.83 5.04
CA ILE A 251 -12.13 -14.97 4.45
C ILE A 251 -11.28 -14.46 3.29
N TYR A 252 -9.98 -14.76 3.31
CA TYR A 252 -9.06 -14.48 2.20
C TYR A 252 -8.91 -15.69 1.29
N GLY A 253 -8.87 -15.46 -0.01
CA GLY A 253 -8.56 -16.45 -1.02
C GLY A 253 -7.68 -15.89 -2.13
N THR A 254 -7.14 -16.77 -2.98
CA THR A 254 -6.42 -16.42 -4.20
C THR A 254 -6.93 -17.24 -5.38
N ALA A 255 -6.89 -16.67 -6.59
CA ALA A 255 -7.31 -17.32 -7.82
C ALA A 255 -6.39 -16.91 -8.97
N TRP A 256 -6.10 -17.87 -9.86
CA TRP A 256 -5.15 -17.73 -10.95
C TRP A 256 -5.68 -18.32 -12.26
N ALA A 257 -5.16 -17.82 -13.38
CA ALA A 257 -5.54 -18.24 -14.72
C ALA A 257 -5.11 -19.68 -15.06
N SER A 258 -4.19 -20.27 -14.29
CA SER A 258 -3.79 -21.67 -14.40
C SER A 258 -3.46 -22.31 -13.04
N ARG A 259 -3.34 -23.64 -13.02
CA ARG A 259 -2.93 -24.38 -11.81
C ARG A 259 -1.44 -24.21 -11.54
N GLU A 260 -0.66 -24.06 -12.60
CA GLU A 260 0.76 -23.79 -12.60
C GLU A 260 1.05 -22.47 -11.91
N ASP A 261 0.31 -21.40 -12.26
CA ASP A 261 0.45 -20.08 -11.64
C ASP A 261 0.07 -20.11 -10.16
N LEU A 262 -1.04 -20.77 -9.80
CA LEU A 262 -1.40 -20.95 -8.39
C LEU A 262 -0.31 -21.68 -7.62
N LYS A 263 0.24 -22.75 -8.19
CA LYS A 263 1.33 -23.51 -7.56
C LYS A 263 2.58 -22.66 -7.39
N ALA A 264 2.97 -21.89 -8.40
CA ALA A 264 4.10 -20.98 -8.34
C ALA A 264 3.90 -19.92 -7.26
N HIS A 265 2.71 -19.32 -7.16
CA HIS A 265 2.37 -18.36 -6.13
C HIS A 265 2.44 -18.96 -4.71
N LEU A 266 1.88 -20.16 -4.51
CA LEU A 266 1.93 -20.85 -3.21
C LEU A 266 3.36 -21.22 -2.82
N GLN A 267 4.19 -21.66 -3.78
CA GLN A 267 5.62 -21.92 -3.54
C GLN A 267 6.37 -20.63 -3.17
N TRP A 268 6.07 -19.53 -3.85
CA TRP A 268 6.64 -18.22 -3.53
C TRP A 268 6.25 -17.78 -2.11
N LEU A 269 5.00 -17.95 -1.70
CA LEU A 269 4.56 -17.66 -0.32
C LEU A 269 5.27 -18.53 0.73
N GLU A 270 5.53 -19.80 0.42
CA GLU A 270 6.28 -20.70 1.32
C GLU A 270 7.74 -20.25 1.47
N GLU A 271 8.39 -19.90 0.36
CA GLU A 271 9.74 -19.35 0.36
C GLU A 271 9.82 -17.99 1.06
N ALA A 272 8.80 -17.14 0.90
CA ALA A 272 8.67 -15.88 1.62
C ALA A 272 8.55 -16.11 3.14
N ALA A 273 7.73 -17.06 3.57
CA ALA A 273 7.54 -17.39 4.98
C ALA A 273 8.81 -17.96 5.64
N LYS A 274 9.66 -18.67 4.89
CA LYS A 274 10.98 -19.13 5.38
C LYS A 274 11.95 -17.97 5.63
N ARG A 275 11.75 -16.83 4.96
CA ARG A 275 12.59 -15.63 5.04
C ARG A 275 11.97 -14.53 5.90
N ASP A 276 10.89 -14.84 6.63
CA ASP A 276 10.27 -13.91 7.57
C ASP A 276 11.23 -13.61 8.73
N HIS A 277 11.60 -12.34 8.89
CA HIS A 277 12.53 -11.89 9.90
C HIS A 277 12.08 -12.19 11.32
N ARG A 278 10.78 -12.34 11.59
CA ARG A 278 10.26 -12.69 12.93
C ARG A 278 10.57 -14.14 13.27
N ARG A 279 10.46 -15.02 12.28
CA ARG A 279 10.84 -16.43 12.39
C ARG A 279 12.36 -16.53 12.56
N LEU A 280 13.11 -15.91 11.66
CA LEU A 280 14.58 -15.94 11.71
C LEU A 280 15.12 -15.27 12.98
N GLY A 281 14.51 -14.16 13.42
CA GLY A 281 14.87 -13.44 14.63
C GLY A 281 14.77 -14.31 15.88
N THR A 282 13.74 -15.17 15.93
CA THR A 282 13.57 -16.15 17.01
C THR A 282 14.54 -17.33 16.86
N GLU A 283 14.60 -17.95 15.67
CA GLU A 283 15.44 -19.14 15.40
C GLU A 283 16.95 -18.85 15.59
N LEU A 284 17.38 -17.64 15.27
CA LEU A 284 18.79 -17.22 15.34
C LEU A 284 19.14 -16.49 16.64
N ASP A 285 18.17 -16.23 17.53
CA ASP A 285 18.35 -15.48 18.79
C ASP A 285 18.85 -14.04 18.54
N LEU A 286 18.17 -13.30 17.66
CA LEU A 286 18.52 -11.93 17.27
C LEU A 286 17.74 -10.88 18.06
N PHE A 287 16.44 -11.05 18.23
CA PHE A 287 15.57 -10.12 18.94
C PHE A 287 14.30 -10.80 19.45
N SER A 288 13.62 -10.15 20.39
CA SER A 288 12.31 -10.56 20.90
C SER A 288 11.39 -9.36 21.15
N PHE A 289 10.12 -9.65 21.43
CA PHE A 289 9.11 -8.69 21.87
C PHE A 289 8.45 -9.21 23.15
N PRO A 290 9.06 -9.04 24.33
CA PRO A 290 8.47 -9.48 25.60
C PRO A 290 7.17 -8.73 25.90
N ASP A 291 6.13 -9.46 26.29
CA ASP A 291 4.81 -8.87 26.61
C ASP A 291 4.89 -7.84 27.75
N GLU A 292 5.83 -8.03 28.68
CA GLU A 292 6.05 -7.13 29.82
C GLU A 292 6.50 -5.72 29.42
N ILE A 293 7.14 -5.56 28.26
CA ILE A 293 7.61 -4.27 27.76
C ILE A 293 6.51 -3.56 26.98
N GLY A 294 5.67 -4.33 26.27
CA GLY A 294 4.58 -3.83 25.44
C GLY A 294 4.87 -3.93 23.94
N SER A 295 3.78 -3.95 23.17
CA SER A 295 3.83 -4.21 21.73
C SER A 295 4.60 -3.13 20.95
N GLY A 296 5.40 -3.58 19.98
CA GLY A 296 6.18 -2.71 19.09
C GLY A 296 7.44 -2.14 19.72
N LEU A 297 7.95 -2.73 20.80
CA LEU A 297 9.20 -2.33 21.45
C LEU A 297 10.19 -3.50 21.40
N PRO A 298 11.06 -3.58 20.37
CA PRO A 298 11.95 -4.70 20.18
C PRO A 298 13.09 -4.72 21.20
N VAL A 299 13.46 -5.92 21.66
CA VAL A 299 14.66 -6.17 22.47
C VAL A 299 15.67 -6.91 21.61
N PHE A 300 16.79 -6.26 21.29
CA PHE A 300 17.89 -6.91 20.58
C PHE A 300 18.73 -7.77 21.52
N HIS A 301 18.87 -9.04 21.18
CA HIS A 301 19.70 -10.01 21.90
C HIS A 301 21.17 -9.86 21.46
N PRO A 302 22.17 -10.47 22.14
CA PRO A 302 23.58 -10.24 21.83
C PRO A 302 23.95 -10.39 20.34
N LYS A 303 23.40 -11.38 19.63
CA LYS A 303 23.67 -11.57 18.20
C LYS A 303 23.03 -10.49 17.32
N GLY A 304 21.77 -10.15 17.56
CA GLY A 304 21.11 -9.04 16.86
C GLY A 304 21.74 -7.69 17.19
N GLY A 305 22.21 -7.51 18.43
CA GLY A 305 22.95 -6.34 18.87
C GLY A 305 24.27 -6.14 18.12
N VAL A 306 24.95 -7.22 17.73
CA VAL A 306 26.13 -7.12 16.85
C VAL A 306 25.74 -6.57 15.47
N ILE A 307 24.65 -7.07 14.88
CA ILE A 307 24.15 -6.58 13.57
C ILE A 307 23.80 -5.11 13.66
N LYS A 308 22.97 -4.74 14.66
CA LYS A 308 22.55 -3.37 14.93
C LYS A 308 23.75 -2.43 15.09
N ARG A 309 24.72 -2.79 15.93
CA ARG A 309 25.94 -2.00 16.14
C ARG A 309 26.74 -1.81 14.86
N VAL A 310 26.96 -2.88 14.08
CA VAL A 310 27.73 -2.78 12.83
C VAL A 310 27.06 -1.83 11.84
N MET A 311 25.74 -1.88 11.72
CA MET A 311 24.99 -0.95 10.88
C MET A 311 25.06 0.49 11.38
N GLU A 312 24.89 0.71 12.68
CA GLU A 312 25.01 2.02 13.30
C GLU A 312 26.41 2.60 13.12
N ASP A 313 27.46 1.83 13.37
CA ASP A 313 28.85 2.28 13.20
C ASP A 313 29.13 2.63 11.73
N TYR A 314 28.66 1.80 10.80
CA TYR A 314 28.78 2.05 9.37
C TYR A 314 28.13 3.38 8.97
N VAL A 315 26.85 3.57 9.25
CA VAL A 315 26.14 4.76 8.77
C VAL A 315 26.56 6.02 9.53
N ARG A 316 27.02 5.91 10.78
CA ARG A 316 27.68 7.03 11.50
C ARG A 316 28.90 7.51 10.74
N GLN A 317 29.78 6.57 10.39
CA GLN A 317 31.03 6.85 9.70
C GLN A 317 30.75 7.47 8.32
N ARG A 318 29.81 6.91 7.56
CA ARG A 318 29.41 7.46 6.25
C ARG A 318 28.85 8.87 6.37
N HIS A 319 28.00 9.16 7.36
CA HIS A 319 27.51 10.53 7.59
C HIS A 319 28.65 11.53 7.83
N MET A 320 29.67 11.15 8.63
CA MET A 320 30.83 12.01 8.86
C MET A 320 31.66 12.23 7.58
N GLU A 321 31.81 11.20 6.75
CA GLU A 321 32.50 11.30 5.45
C GLU A 321 31.76 12.19 4.45
N GLU A 322 30.43 12.20 4.50
CA GLU A 322 29.57 13.07 3.68
C GLU A 322 29.38 14.48 4.28
N GLY A 323 30.11 14.81 5.36
CA GLY A 323 30.16 16.15 5.94
C GLY A 323 29.01 16.50 6.89
N PHE A 324 28.38 15.51 7.51
CA PHE A 324 27.39 15.73 8.57
C PHE A 324 28.05 15.92 9.93
N GLU A 325 27.51 16.86 10.71
CA GLU A 325 27.87 17.08 12.11
C GLU A 325 26.99 16.20 13.03
N TYR A 326 27.63 15.33 13.81
CA TYR A 326 26.94 14.45 14.75
C TYR A 326 26.45 15.23 15.98
N VAL A 327 25.15 15.16 16.26
CA VAL A 327 24.49 15.81 17.39
C VAL A 327 23.68 14.82 18.23
N GLY A 328 23.27 15.22 19.43
CA GLY A 328 22.41 14.41 20.30
C GLY A 328 21.36 15.27 20.98
N THR A 329 20.10 14.79 21.00
CA THR A 329 18.97 15.55 21.55
C THR A 329 18.12 14.70 22.51
N PRO A 330 17.45 15.31 23.51
CA PRO A 330 16.62 14.57 24.46
C PRO A 330 15.47 13.79 23.81
N HIS A 331 15.03 12.72 24.47
CA HIS A 331 13.87 11.91 24.02
C HIS A 331 12.51 12.53 24.39
N ILE A 332 12.50 13.47 25.33
CA ILE A 332 11.29 14.06 25.91
C ILE A 332 11.43 15.58 25.91
N THR A 333 10.35 16.30 25.59
CA THR A 333 10.34 17.77 25.63
C THR A 333 8.94 18.34 25.88
N LYS A 334 8.89 19.63 26.15
CA LYS A 334 7.65 20.36 26.42
C LYS A 334 6.78 20.41 25.16
N GLN A 335 5.45 20.36 25.38
CA GLN A 335 4.42 20.50 24.35
C GLN A 335 4.69 21.63 23.35
N HIS A 336 5.13 22.79 23.85
CA HIS A 336 5.40 23.98 23.04
C HIS A 336 6.36 23.76 21.87
N VAL A 337 7.35 22.87 22.01
CA VAL A 337 8.28 22.55 20.91
C VAL A 337 7.55 21.87 19.75
N PHE A 338 6.60 20.97 20.04
CA PHE A 338 5.81 20.29 19.03
C PHE A 338 4.72 21.18 18.41
N GLU A 339 4.21 22.16 19.18
CA GLU A 339 3.33 23.20 18.65
C GLU A 339 4.06 24.07 17.62
N MET A 340 5.25 24.61 17.97
CA MET A 340 6.06 25.45 17.06
C MET A 340 6.42 24.71 15.76
N SER A 341 6.69 23.41 15.85
CA SER A 341 7.04 22.59 14.69
C SER A 341 5.85 22.16 13.83
N GLY A 342 4.61 22.30 14.33
CA GLY A 342 3.40 21.78 13.68
C GLY A 342 3.08 20.30 13.95
N HIS A 343 3.95 19.54 14.62
CA HIS A 343 3.69 18.13 14.89
C HIS A 343 2.47 17.90 15.77
N LEU A 344 2.22 18.74 16.78
CA LEU A 344 1.04 18.56 17.62
C LEU A 344 -0.26 18.89 16.85
N PRO A 345 -0.38 20.02 16.12
CA PRO A 345 -1.55 20.30 15.30
C PRO A 345 -1.87 19.24 14.23
N TYR A 346 -0.85 18.67 13.56
CA TYR A 346 -1.05 17.82 12.38
C TYR A 346 -0.76 16.32 12.60
N TYR A 347 -0.11 15.95 13.71
CA TYR A 347 0.37 14.59 13.97
C TYR A 347 0.12 14.10 15.42
N ALA A 348 -0.72 14.78 16.21
CA ALA A 348 -1.02 14.40 17.59
C ALA A 348 -1.43 12.93 17.75
N ASP A 349 -2.28 12.41 16.86
CA ASP A 349 -2.77 11.03 16.91
C ASP A 349 -1.64 10.00 16.76
N GLY A 350 -0.54 10.37 16.09
CA GLY A 350 0.65 9.54 15.91
C GLY A 350 1.66 9.66 17.04
N MET A 351 1.45 10.57 18.00
CA MET A 351 2.33 10.79 19.15
C MET A 351 1.85 10.00 20.37
N PHE A 352 2.79 9.58 21.23
CA PHE A 352 2.43 9.04 22.53
C PHE A 352 1.72 10.10 23.38
N PRO A 353 0.77 9.72 24.25
CA PRO A 353 0.07 10.65 25.12
C PRO A 353 1.03 11.52 25.97
N PRO A 354 0.64 12.76 26.31
CA PRO A 354 1.47 13.61 27.16
C PRO A 354 1.65 13.02 28.56
N MET A 355 2.82 13.28 29.13
CA MET A 355 3.10 13.17 30.55
C MET A 355 2.93 14.54 31.19
N GLU A 356 2.05 14.64 32.19
CA GLU A 356 1.89 15.88 32.97
C GLU A 356 2.98 15.95 34.05
N LEU A 357 3.73 17.06 34.06
CA LEU A 357 4.75 17.35 35.06
C LEU A 357 4.70 18.84 35.42
N GLU A 358 4.42 19.14 36.68
CA GLU A 358 4.42 20.51 37.24
C GLU A 358 3.52 21.49 36.46
N GLY A 359 2.34 21.04 36.03
CA GLY A 359 1.39 21.86 35.27
C GLY A 359 1.79 22.10 33.80
N ALA A 360 2.78 21.36 33.29
CA ALA A 360 3.16 21.37 31.89
C ALA A 360 3.09 19.96 31.29
N ASN A 361 2.70 19.89 30.02
CA ASN A 361 2.71 18.65 29.27
C ASN A 361 4.07 18.42 28.61
N TYR A 362 4.58 17.20 28.75
CA TYR A 362 5.77 16.71 28.08
C TYR A 362 5.40 15.54 27.16
N TYR A 363 6.07 15.47 26.01
CA TYR A 363 5.86 14.41 25.03
C TYR A 363 7.17 13.70 24.73
N LEU A 364 7.10 12.39 24.50
CA LEU A 364 8.15 11.67 23.81
C LEU A 364 8.26 12.18 22.38
N LYS A 365 9.48 12.37 21.87
CA LYS A 365 9.68 12.84 20.49
C LYS A 365 9.26 11.78 19.48
N ALA A 366 8.41 12.17 18.53
CA ALA A 366 8.03 11.34 17.38
C ALA A 366 8.96 11.55 16.17
N MET A 367 9.71 12.66 16.15
CA MET A 367 10.68 13.06 15.12
C MET A 367 11.79 13.92 15.75
N ASN A 368 12.97 13.99 15.12
CA ASN A 368 14.12 14.74 15.66
C ASN A 368 14.17 16.19 15.19
N CYS A 369 13.51 16.53 14.07
CA CYS A 369 13.53 17.86 13.45
C CYS A 369 13.32 19.04 14.42
N PRO A 370 12.36 19.01 15.38
CA PRO A 370 12.14 20.17 16.25
C PRO A 370 13.36 20.50 17.11
N MET A 371 14.13 19.48 17.50
CA MET A 371 15.32 19.64 18.34
C MET A 371 16.52 20.11 17.52
N HIS A 372 16.68 19.64 16.29
CA HIS A 372 17.74 20.09 15.39
C HIS A 372 17.57 21.57 15.04
N ASN A 373 16.33 22.04 14.91
CA ASN A 373 16.03 23.47 14.74
C ASN A 373 16.48 24.32 15.94
N LEU A 374 16.38 23.79 17.16
CA LEU A 374 16.91 24.47 18.35
C LEU A 374 18.45 24.55 18.33
N ILE A 375 19.13 23.52 17.82
CA ILE A 375 20.59 23.54 17.61
C ILE A 375 20.96 24.58 16.57
N TYR A 376 20.26 24.62 15.43
CA TYR A 376 20.47 25.63 14.39
C TYR A 376 20.36 27.05 14.99
N ARG A 377 19.25 27.32 15.70
CA ARG A 377 18.90 28.62 16.29
C ARG A 377 19.77 29.05 17.46
N SER A 378 20.56 28.16 18.05
CA SER A 378 21.38 28.45 19.25
C SER A 378 22.39 29.60 19.07
N ARG A 379 22.78 29.91 17.83
CA ARG A 379 23.62 31.06 17.48
C ARG A 379 23.29 31.57 16.08
N GLY A 380 23.74 32.80 15.78
CA GLY A 380 23.68 33.36 14.43
C GLY A 380 24.46 32.52 13.41
N ARG A 381 23.94 32.45 12.19
CA ARG A 381 24.50 31.69 11.06
C ARG A 381 24.82 32.60 9.88
N SER A 382 25.93 32.37 9.20
CA SER A 382 26.29 33.01 7.93
C SER A 382 25.98 32.09 6.75
N TYR A 383 25.64 32.66 5.58
CA TYR A 383 25.49 31.88 4.34
C TYR A 383 26.73 31.03 4.01
N ARG A 384 27.92 31.43 4.48
CA ARG A 384 29.18 30.69 4.29
C ARG A 384 29.27 29.40 5.09
N GLU A 385 28.42 29.25 6.11
CA GLU A 385 28.30 28.03 6.90
C GLU A 385 27.29 27.05 6.29
N LEU A 386 26.58 27.46 5.21
CA LEU A 386 25.63 26.59 4.51
C LEU A 386 26.31 25.96 3.27
N PRO A 387 26.09 24.67 2.98
CA PRO A 387 25.13 23.77 3.63
C PRO A 387 25.60 23.31 5.02
N LEU A 388 24.72 23.42 6.02
CA LEU A 388 24.92 22.87 7.37
C LEU A 388 24.12 21.59 7.50
N ARG A 389 24.77 20.47 7.85
CA ARG A 389 24.12 19.17 7.93
C ARG A 389 24.22 18.61 9.34
N LEU A 390 23.08 18.42 10.00
CA LEU A 390 23.01 17.82 11.33
C LEU A 390 22.54 16.37 11.21
N PHE A 391 23.17 15.47 11.96
CA PHE A 391 22.83 14.05 11.97
C PHE A 391 22.77 13.52 13.41
N GLU A 392 21.76 12.69 13.71
CA GLU A 392 21.60 12.00 14.99
C GLU A 392 21.06 10.59 14.77
N PHE A 393 21.52 9.62 15.57
CA PHE A 393 20.75 8.37 15.76
C PHE A 393 19.57 8.62 16.70
N GLY A 394 18.58 9.29 16.15
CA GLY A 394 17.43 9.78 16.88
C GLY A 394 16.49 8.65 17.24
N HIS A 395 16.45 8.31 18.52
CA HIS A 395 15.45 7.38 19.06
C HIS A 395 14.12 8.11 19.25
N VAL A 396 13.12 7.70 18.48
CA VAL A 396 11.81 8.32 18.43
C VAL A 396 10.72 7.31 18.75
N TYR A 397 9.55 7.82 19.12
CA TYR A 397 8.43 7.04 19.58
C TYR A 397 7.15 7.45 18.87
N ARG A 398 6.48 6.50 18.21
CA ARG A 398 5.20 6.71 17.51
C ARG A 398 4.12 5.82 18.09
N ASN A 399 2.94 6.39 18.30
CA ASN A 399 1.78 5.71 18.84
C ASN A 399 1.06 4.89 17.76
N GLU A 400 1.78 3.93 17.16
CA GLU A 400 1.22 3.03 16.16
C GLU A 400 0.10 2.18 16.78
N LYS A 401 -1.01 2.05 16.04
CA LYS A 401 -2.14 1.21 16.47
C LYS A 401 -1.66 -0.24 16.63
N SER A 402 -2.11 -0.93 17.68
CA SER A 402 -1.62 -2.28 17.98
C SER A 402 -1.83 -3.28 16.83
N GLY A 403 -2.89 -3.10 16.04
CA GLY A 403 -3.21 -3.96 14.89
C GLY A 403 -2.28 -3.81 13.67
N VAL A 404 -1.45 -2.76 13.61
CA VAL A 404 -0.53 -2.53 12.48
C VAL A 404 0.93 -2.84 12.82
N ILE A 405 1.25 -3.15 14.08
CA ILE A 405 2.61 -3.50 14.51
C ILE A 405 3.01 -4.84 13.89
N HIS A 406 4.23 -4.90 13.34
CA HIS A 406 4.69 -6.08 12.63
C HIS A 406 6.21 -6.28 12.73
N GLY A 407 6.63 -7.19 13.63
CA GLY A 407 8.05 -7.49 13.83
C GLY A 407 8.88 -6.22 13.97
N LEU A 408 10.05 -6.16 13.31
CA LEU A 408 10.86 -4.96 13.22
C LEU A 408 10.43 -3.94 12.13
N THR A 409 9.55 -4.32 11.19
CA THR A 409 9.23 -3.46 10.03
C THR A 409 8.23 -2.35 10.38
N ARG A 410 7.45 -2.53 11.45
CA ARG A 410 6.58 -1.49 12.02
C ARG A 410 6.52 -1.60 13.54
N VAL A 411 7.19 -0.67 14.21
CA VAL A 411 7.40 -0.65 15.67
C VAL A 411 7.03 0.72 16.25
N ARG A 412 6.84 0.79 17.57
CA ARG A 412 6.53 2.02 18.30
C ARG A 412 7.77 2.78 18.74
N GLY A 413 8.85 2.09 19.06
CA GLY A 413 10.13 2.67 19.46
C GLY A 413 11.22 2.22 18.51
N PHE A 414 11.95 3.16 17.94
CA PHE A 414 12.96 2.88 16.93
C PHE A 414 14.01 3.98 16.84
N ALA A 415 15.18 3.65 16.30
CA ALA A 415 16.25 4.58 16.03
C ALA A 415 16.33 4.86 14.53
N GLN A 416 16.26 6.14 14.16
CA GLN A 416 16.48 6.56 12.77
C GLN A 416 17.86 7.17 12.62
N ASP A 417 18.47 6.97 11.46
CA ASP A 417 19.65 7.69 11.01
C ASP A 417 19.25 9.09 10.47
N ASP A 418 18.49 9.81 11.28
CA ASP A 418 17.78 11.02 10.89
C ASP A 418 18.74 12.22 10.77
N SER A 419 18.49 13.05 9.77
CA SER A 419 19.34 14.19 9.48
C SER A 419 18.60 15.34 8.84
N HIS A 420 19.11 16.54 9.09
CA HIS A 420 18.53 17.79 8.66
C HIS A 420 19.60 18.68 8.06
N SER A 421 19.48 18.93 6.76
CA SER A 421 20.33 19.86 6.02
C SER A 421 19.67 21.23 5.96
N TYR A 422 20.42 22.27 6.29
CA TYR A 422 20.02 23.67 6.18
C TYR A 422 20.81 24.31 5.06
N VAL A 423 20.10 24.82 4.05
CA VAL A 423 20.70 25.29 2.80
C VAL A 423 20.05 26.59 2.35
N THR A 424 20.71 27.33 1.46
CA THR A 424 20.01 28.41 0.73
C THR A 424 19.09 27.81 -0.34
N PRO A 425 18.04 28.52 -0.81
CA PRO A 425 17.19 28.04 -1.89
C PRO A 425 17.98 27.62 -3.14
N GLU A 426 19.06 28.34 -3.46
CA GLU A 426 19.92 28.07 -4.61
C GLU A 426 20.78 26.80 -4.43
N GLN A 427 21.06 26.41 -3.19
CA GLN A 427 21.81 25.20 -2.84
C GLN A 427 20.92 23.95 -2.77
N ALA A 428 19.59 24.11 -2.64
CA ALA A 428 18.68 22.99 -2.39
C ALA A 428 18.73 21.87 -3.45
N PRO A 429 18.77 22.14 -4.77
CA PRO A 429 18.86 21.07 -5.77
C PRO A 429 20.10 20.20 -5.62
N ALA A 430 21.27 20.82 -5.43
CA ALA A 430 22.54 20.12 -5.26
C ALA A 430 22.59 19.31 -3.93
N GLU A 431 21.96 19.82 -2.87
CA GLU A 431 21.86 19.08 -1.61
C GLU A 431 20.96 17.85 -1.74
N ILE A 432 19.82 17.95 -2.43
CA ILE A 432 18.93 16.82 -2.68
C ILE A 432 19.62 15.75 -3.54
N GLU A 433 20.37 16.17 -4.56
CA GLU A 433 21.18 15.26 -5.38
C GLU A 433 22.24 14.55 -4.55
N HIS A 434 22.95 15.29 -3.69
CA HIS A 434 23.93 14.72 -2.76
C HIS A 434 23.30 13.67 -1.83
N LEU A 435 22.15 13.99 -1.23
CA LEU A 435 21.42 13.09 -0.34
C LEU A 435 20.93 11.83 -1.08
N LEU A 436 20.42 11.98 -2.31
CA LEU A 436 19.97 10.85 -3.13
C LEU A 436 21.14 9.92 -3.45
N ASN A 437 22.28 10.49 -3.88
CA ASN A 437 23.48 9.71 -4.16
C ASN A 437 24.03 9.00 -2.92
N PHE A 438 23.92 9.61 -1.73
CA PHE A 438 24.28 8.96 -0.48
C PHE A 438 23.35 7.75 -0.22
N CYS A 439 22.03 7.91 -0.30
CA CYS A 439 21.08 6.80 -0.14
C CYS A 439 21.40 5.64 -1.10
N LEU A 440 21.58 5.94 -2.39
CA LEU A 440 21.90 4.93 -3.41
C LEU A 440 23.26 4.26 -3.19
N GLY A 441 24.26 5.02 -2.72
CA GLY A 441 25.58 4.46 -2.35
C GLY A 441 25.46 3.46 -1.22
N LEU A 442 24.77 3.85 -0.14
CA LEU A 442 24.53 2.98 0.99
C LEU A 442 23.79 1.70 0.57
N PHE A 443 22.76 1.78 -0.27
CA PHE A 443 22.05 0.59 -0.72
C PHE A 443 22.90 -0.36 -1.57
N ARG A 444 23.79 0.18 -2.41
CA ARG A 444 24.78 -0.63 -3.17
C ARG A 444 25.71 -1.39 -2.22
N ASP A 445 26.14 -0.78 -1.13
CA ASP A 445 27.01 -1.44 -0.14
C ASP A 445 26.30 -2.60 0.58
N PHE A 446 24.97 -2.56 0.67
CA PHE A 446 24.13 -3.65 1.18
C PHE A 446 23.66 -4.64 0.11
N GLY A 447 24.14 -4.51 -1.13
CA GLY A 447 23.83 -5.42 -2.24
C GLY A 447 22.41 -5.28 -2.78
N MET A 448 21.72 -4.17 -2.48
CA MET A 448 20.47 -3.82 -3.14
C MET A 448 20.80 -3.24 -4.53
N ALA A 449 19.93 -3.43 -5.51
CA ALA A 449 20.18 -2.97 -6.89
C ALA A 449 18.93 -2.52 -7.65
N ASP A 450 17.75 -2.97 -7.22
CA ASP A 450 16.47 -2.64 -7.84
C ASP A 450 15.80 -1.50 -7.06
N TYR A 451 15.85 -0.31 -7.67
CA TYR A 451 15.38 0.94 -7.08
C TYR A 451 14.45 1.65 -8.04
N TYR A 452 13.42 2.28 -7.49
CA TYR A 452 12.66 3.32 -8.17
C TYR A 452 12.34 4.44 -7.18
N LEU A 453 11.97 5.60 -7.70
CA LEU A 453 11.63 6.78 -6.93
C LEU A 453 10.12 6.99 -6.94
N GLU A 454 9.58 7.41 -5.80
CA GLU A 454 8.24 7.95 -5.69
C GLU A 454 8.32 9.43 -5.34
N LEU A 455 7.65 10.28 -6.13
CA LEU A 455 7.48 11.70 -5.83
C LEU A 455 6.13 11.90 -5.15
N SER A 456 6.15 12.10 -3.84
CA SER A 456 4.93 12.35 -3.09
C SER A 456 4.62 13.84 -3.03
N THR A 457 3.42 14.20 -3.50
CA THR A 457 2.90 15.56 -3.54
C THR A 457 1.68 15.72 -2.64
N ARG A 458 1.18 16.95 -2.47
CA ARG A 458 -0.06 17.19 -1.71
C ARG A 458 -1.28 16.62 -2.43
N ASP A 459 -2.30 16.28 -1.67
CA ASP A 459 -3.61 15.92 -2.19
C ASP A 459 -4.53 17.15 -2.10
N ASP A 460 -4.82 17.74 -3.26
CA ASP A 460 -5.64 18.95 -3.37
C ASP A 460 -7.11 18.71 -2.96
N SER A 461 -7.55 17.45 -2.81
CA SER A 461 -8.89 17.14 -2.28
C SER A 461 -9.00 17.29 -0.75
N HIS A 462 -7.87 17.39 -0.05
CA HIS A 462 -7.81 17.58 1.41
C HIS A 462 -6.87 18.75 1.79
N PRO A 463 -7.18 19.99 1.39
CA PRO A 463 -6.27 21.13 1.55
C PRO A 463 -5.94 21.43 3.02
N ASP A 464 -6.87 21.19 3.95
CA ASP A 464 -6.69 21.42 5.39
C ASP A 464 -5.57 20.56 6.02
N LYS A 465 -5.11 19.52 5.33
CA LYS A 465 -4.02 18.63 5.76
C LYS A 465 -2.63 19.24 5.52
N PHE A 466 -2.51 20.23 4.64
CA PHE A 466 -1.22 20.76 4.17
C PHE A 466 -1.06 22.24 4.54
N VAL A 467 0.19 22.66 4.72
CA VAL A 467 0.56 24.06 4.99
C VAL A 467 1.46 24.61 3.88
N GLY A 468 1.65 25.93 3.84
CA GLY A 468 2.46 26.62 2.83
C GLY A 468 1.63 27.20 1.69
N SER A 469 2.24 28.09 0.91
CA SER A 469 1.61 28.68 -0.28
C SER A 469 1.64 27.73 -1.48
N ASP A 470 0.81 28.00 -2.49
CA ASP A 470 0.86 27.25 -3.76
C ASP A 470 2.21 27.43 -4.45
N GLU A 471 2.82 28.61 -4.32
CA GLU A 471 4.16 28.89 -4.82
C GLU A 471 5.24 28.05 -4.11
N ASP A 472 5.15 27.89 -2.78
CA ASP A 472 6.09 27.05 -2.02
C ASP A 472 6.02 25.59 -2.47
N TRP A 473 4.81 25.06 -2.63
CA TRP A 473 4.58 23.69 -3.10
C TRP A 473 5.07 23.49 -4.54
N ALA A 474 4.78 24.42 -5.44
CA ALA A 474 5.22 24.36 -6.82
C ALA A 474 6.76 24.39 -6.92
N ALA A 475 7.40 25.31 -6.19
CA ALA A 475 8.85 25.43 -6.17
C ALA A 475 9.54 24.18 -5.59
N ALA A 476 9.10 23.71 -4.43
CA ALA A 476 9.67 22.53 -3.78
C ALA A 476 9.47 21.24 -4.60
N THR A 477 8.29 21.09 -5.22
CA THR A 477 7.98 19.93 -6.06
C THR A 477 8.82 19.93 -7.33
N ALA A 478 8.98 21.08 -7.98
CA ALA A 478 9.82 21.21 -9.18
C ALA A 478 11.27 20.83 -8.88
N VAL A 479 11.84 21.34 -7.78
CA VAL A 479 13.22 21.01 -7.37
C VAL A 479 13.40 19.50 -7.18
N LEU A 480 12.48 18.84 -6.47
CA LEU A 480 12.54 17.39 -6.27
C LEU A 480 12.37 16.63 -7.59
N GLN A 481 11.41 17.02 -8.42
CA GLN A 481 11.14 16.38 -9.71
C GLN A 481 12.35 16.47 -10.65
N ASP A 482 12.97 17.64 -10.76
CA ASP A 482 14.14 17.86 -11.61
C ASP A 482 15.31 16.98 -11.19
N VAL A 483 15.60 16.90 -9.88
CA VAL A 483 16.67 16.04 -9.36
C VAL A 483 16.35 14.56 -9.56
N ALA A 484 15.09 14.15 -9.33
CA ALA A 484 14.66 12.78 -9.54
C ALA A 484 14.78 12.35 -11.01
N VAL A 485 14.33 13.18 -11.95
CA VAL A 485 14.46 12.93 -13.40
C VAL A 485 15.93 12.88 -13.82
N ALA A 486 16.76 13.81 -13.31
CA ALA A 486 18.19 13.85 -13.61
C ALA A 486 18.95 12.61 -13.10
N SER A 487 18.44 11.94 -12.06
CA SER A 487 19.03 10.69 -11.55
C SER A 487 18.95 9.52 -12.52
N GLY A 488 18.03 9.57 -13.50
CA GLY A 488 17.77 8.50 -14.46
C GLY A 488 17.03 7.28 -13.89
N LEU A 489 16.55 7.34 -12.65
CA LEU A 489 15.69 6.32 -12.06
C LEU A 489 14.23 6.51 -12.48
N ASP A 490 13.48 5.42 -12.51
CA ASP A 490 12.03 5.45 -12.73
C ASP A 490 11.35 6.28 -11.64
N LEU A 491 10.54 7.25 -12.05
CA LEU A 491 9.83 8.17 -11.15
C LEU A 491 8.33 7.94 -11.22
N VAL A 492 7.75 7.51 -10.12
CA VAL A 492 6.31 7.22 -9.98
C VAL A 492 5.64 8.34 -9.17
N PRO A 493 4.50 8.88 -9.62
CA PRO A 493 3.75 9.87 -8.84
C PRO A 493 3.04 9.22 -7.64
N ASP A 494 3.09 9.87 -6.47
CA ASP A 494 2.42 9.46 -5.23
C ASP A 494 1.59 10.63 -4.63
N PRO A 495 0.49 11.01 -5.29
CA PRO A 495 -0.34 12.13 -4.83
C PRO A 495 -0.96 11.84 -3.45
N GLY A 496 -0.80 12.77 -2.51
CA GLY A 496 -1.28 12.66 -1.14
C GLY A 496 -0.32 12.00 -0.15
N GLY A 497 0.79 11.44 -0.63
CA GLY A 497 1.83 10.83 0.20
C GLY A 497 2.82 11.80 0.85
N ALA A 498 2.74 13.10 0.53
CA ALA A 498 3.59 14.13 1.13
C ALA A 498 3.31 14.31 2.63
N ALA A 499 4.27 14.87 3.37
CA ALA A 499 3.98 15.35 4.72
C ALA A 499 3.22 16.68 4.65
N TYR A 500 2.63 17.09 5.77
CA TYR A 500 1.86 18.33 5.85
C TYR A 500 2.68 19.57 5.46
N TYR A 501 4.01 19.53 5.65
CA TYR A 501 4.93 20.66 5.47
C TYR A 501 5.73 20.67 4.15
N GLY A 502 5.52 19.71 3.25
CA GLY A 502 6.15 19.75 1.94
C GLY A 502 6.33 18.39 1.24
N PRO A 503 6.71 18.44 -0.05
CA PRO A 503 6.86 17.26 -0.90
C PRO A 503 8.11 16.46 -0.55
N LYS A 504 8.16 15.20 -0.98
CA LYS A 504 9.30 14.30 -0.73
C LYS A 504 9.56 13.36 -1.89
N ILE A 505 10.82 12.96 -2.03
CA ILE A 505 11.23 11.79 -2.82
C ILE A 505 11.44 10.64 -1.86
N SER A 506 10.85 9.50 -2.16
CA SER A 506 11.06 8.26 -1.44
C SER A 506 11.80 7.27 -2.34
N VAL A 507 12.83 6.61 -1.81
CA VAL A 507 13.54 5.55 -2.56
C VAL A 507 12.94 4.21 -2.19
N GLN A 508 12.32 3.57 -3.17
CA GLN A 508 11.69 2.26 -3.03
C GLN A 508 12.68 1.19 -3.48
N CYS A 509 12.87 0.16 -2.65
CA CYS A 509 13.76 -0.97 -2.96
C CYS A 509 12.96 -2.27 -2.98
N ARG A 510 13.26 -3.17 -3.91
CA ARG A 510 12.73 -4.54 -3.86
C ARG A 510 13.62 -5.47 -3.05
N ASP A 511 13.03 -6.26 -2.17
CA ASP A 511 13.73 -7.30 -1.44
C ASP A 511 13.99 -8.55 -2.31
N ALA A 512 14.71 -9.54 -1.74
CA ALA A 512 15.12 -10.75 -2.45
C ALA A 512 13.96 -11.63 -2.99
N ILE A 513 12.72 -11.33 -2.61
CA ILE A 513 11.52 -12.03 -3.11
C ILE A 513 10.57 -11.08 -3.86
N GLY A 514 11.01 -9.86 -4.18
CA GLY A 514 10.32 -8.92 -5.06
C GLY A 514 9.35 -7.95 -4.36
N ARG A 515 9.27 -7.94 -3.03
CA ARG A 515 8.41 -6.99 -2.31
C ARG A 515 9.06 -5.61 -2.26
N ALA A 516 8.28 -4.56 -2.55
CA ALA A 516 8.75 -3.19 -2.50
C ALA A 516 8.68 -2.63 -1.06
N TRP A 517 9.74 -1.91 -0.68
CA TRP A 517 9.87 -1.26 0.63
C TRP A 517 10.38 0.16 0.43
N GLN A 518 9.69 1.13 1.06
CA GLN A 518 10.19 2.50 1.15
C GLN A 518 11.40 2.55 2.08
N MET A 519 12.61 2.74 1.57
CA MET A 519 13.83 2.64 2.40
C MET A 519 14.32 4.00 2.88
N SER A 520 14.57 4.92 1.96
CA SER A 520 15.00 6.29 2.28
C SER A 520 13.90 7.30 1.95
N THR A 521 14.02 8.48 2.53
CA THR A 521 13.17 9.63 2.19
C THR A 521 14.02 10.89 2.21
N ILE A 522 13.81 11.77 1.24
CA ILE A 522 14.39 13.11 1.14
C ILE A 522 13.22 14.07 1.01
N GLN A 523 13.03 14.94 1.99
CA GLN A 523 11.84 15.77 2.09
C GLN A 523 12.19 17.24 2.24
N TYR A 524 11.55 18.06 1.43
CA TYR A 524 11.70 19.51 1.43
C TYR A 524 10.73 20.12 2.44
N ASP A 525 11.21 20.89 3.41
CA ASP A 525 10.39 21.56 4.44
C ASP A 525 10.57 23.08 4.37
N PHE A 526 9.47 23.76 4.04
CA PHE A 526 9.36 25.22 4.03
C PHE A 526 8.63 25.77 5.28
N ASN A 527 8.08 24.91 6.14
CA ASN A 527 7.26 25.28 7.30
C ASN A 527 8.09 25.40 8.59
N GLN A 528 8.86 24.39 8.96
CA GLN A 528 9.58 24.40 10.24
C GLN A 528 10.59 25.54 10.38
N PRO A 529 11.35 25.93 9.33
CA PRO A 529 12.20 27.11 9.41
C PRO A 529 11.44 28.37 9.83
N ALA A 530 10.23 28.58 9.31
CA ALA A 530 9.38 29.71 9.69
C ALA A 530 8.87 29.57 11.14
N GLY A 531 8.36 28.40 11.51
CA GLY A 531 7.81 28.14 12.86
C GLY A 531 8.83 28.34 13.99
N PHE A 532 10.12 28.06 13.73
CA PHE A 532 11.20 28.30 14.70
C PHE A 532 11.89 29.67 14.58
N GLY A 533 11.55 30.46 13.55
CA GLY A 533 12.20 31.73 13.24
C GLY A 533 13.68 31.55 12.88
N LEU A 534 13.98 30.56 12.03
CA LEU A 534 15.36 30.27 11.62
C LEU A 534 15.82 31.30 10.58
N GLU A 535 17.00 31.86 10.79
CA GLU A 535 17.59 32.85 9.89
C GLU A 535 19.09 32.58 9.67
N TYR A 536 19.61 33.01 8.53
CA TYR A 536 21.04 33.20 8.29
C TYR A 536 21.30 34.60 7.71
N GLN A 537 22.51 35.10 7.88
CA GLN A 537 22.99 36.32 7.24
C GLN A 537 23.45 36.01 5.82
N ALA A 538 22.76 36.56 4.83
CA ALA A 538 23.07 36.43 3.41
C ALA A 538 24.26 37.30 2.98
N ALA A 539 24.77 37.07 1.77
CA ALA A 539 25.93 37.79 1.23
C ALA A 539 25.72 39.30 1.09
N ASP A 540 24.46 39.72 0.90
CA ASP A 540 24.03 41.13 0.84
C ASP A 540 23.81 41.76 2.24
N GLY A 541 24.03 41.00 3.32
CA GLY A 541 23.81 41.43 4.69
C GLY A 541 22.37 41.31 5.19
N SER A 542 21.42 40.94 4.32
CA SER A 542 20.04 40.66 4.70
C SER A 542 19.95 39.39 5.56
N ARG A 543 18.89 39.30 6.38
CA ARG A 543 18.54 38.05 7.05
C ARG A 543 17.55 37.28 6.20
N ARG A 544 17.85 36.02 5.93
CA ARG A 544 17.02 35.13 5.11
C ARG A 544 16.74 33.84 5.84
N GLN A 545 15.60 33.23 5.54
CA GLN A 545 15.24 31.92 6.06
C GLN A 545 15.98 30.83 5.27
N PRO A 546 16.56 29.81 5.93
CA PRO A 546 17.12 28.66 5.24
C PRO A 546 15.99 27.73 4.74
N VAL A 547 16.28 26.96 3.71
CA VAL A 547 15.54 25.75 3.35
C VAL A 547 16.01 24.62 4.25
N MET A 548 15.07 23.82 4.75
CA MET A 548 15.38 22.62 5.52
C MET A 548 15.05 21.38 4.68
N ILE A 549 15.99 20.43 4.63
CA ILE A 549 15.80 19.16 3.95
C ILE A 549 15.95 18.05 4.99
N HIS A 550 14.90 17.27 5.18
CA HIS A 550 14.92 16.09 6.03
C HIS A 550 15.41 14.91 5.21
N SER A 551 16.26 14.08 5.80
CA SER A 551 16.58 12.79 5.19
C SER A 551 16.93 11.72 6.21
N ALA A 552 16.52 10.49 5.89
CA ALA A 552 16.97 9.27 6.54
C ALA A 552 17.40 8.29 5.45
N LYS A 553 18.57 7.64 5.62
CA LYS A 553 19.18 6.84 4.57
C LYS A 553 18.78 5.37 4.76
N PHE A 554 19.00 4.81 5.95
CA PHE A 554 18.38 3.54 6.31
C PHE A 554 16.88 3.66 6.58
N GLY A 555 16.44 4.83 7.06
CA GLY A 555 15.13 4.94 7.70
C GLY A 555 15.26 4.60 9.17
N SER A 556 14.47 3.65 9.69
CA SER A 556 14.76 3.09 11.01
C SER A 556 15.68 1.88 10.90
N ILE A 557 16.63 1.76 11.81
CA ILE A 557 17.55 0.63 11.87
C ILE A 557 16.77 -0.67 12.06
N GLU A 558 15.72 -0.65 12.89
CA GLU A 558 14.83 -1.78 13.09
C GLU A 558 14.23 -2.24 11.76
N ARG A 559 13.63 -1.32 10.99
CA ARG A 559 12.99 -1.66 9.73
C ARG A 559 13.99 -2.08 8.65
N PHE A 560 15.21 -1.55 8.65
CA PHE A 560 16.22 -1.98 7.69
C PHE A 560 16.77 -3.37 8.01
N ILE A 561 16.85 -3.76 9.29
CA ILE A 561 17.25 -5.11 9.71
C ILE A 561 16.18 -6.15 9.38
N GLY A 562 14.91 -5.80 9.57
CA GLY A 562 13.76 -6.69 9.34
C GLY A 562 13.43 -6.84 7.87
#